data_AF-A0AAP7NYN4-F1
#
_entry.id   AF-A0AAP7NYN4-F1
#
_cell.length_a   1.000
_cell.length_b   1.000
_cell.length_c   1.000
_cell.angle_alpha   90.00
_cell.angle_beta   90.00
_cell.angle_gamma   90.00
#
_symmetry.space_group_name_H-M   'P 1'
#
loop_
_entity.id
_entity.type
_entity.pdbx_description
1 polymer ?
#
loop_
_entity_poly.entity_id
_entity_poly.type
_entity_poly.pdbx_seq_one_letter_code
_entity_poly.pdbx_strand_id
1 'polypeptide(L)'
;MTDTQYIGRFAPSPSGELHFGSLIAALGSYLQARARQGRWLVRIEDIDPPREVPGAAETILRQLEHYGLHWDGDVLWQSQRHHAYREALAWLHEQGLSYYCTCTRARIQSIGGIYDGHCRVLHHGPDNAAVRIRQQHPVTQFTDQLRGIIHADEKLAREDFIIHRRDGLFAYNLAVVVDDHFQGVTEIVRGADLIEPTVRQISLYQLFGWKVPDYIHLPLALNPQGAKLSKQNHAPALPKGDPRPVLIAALQFLGQQAEAHWQDFSVEQILQSAVNNWRLTAVPESAIVNSTFSNASC
;
A
#
# COMPACT_ATOMS: atom_id res chain seq x y z
N MET A 1 26.17 -1.72 16.89
CA MET A 1 25.05 -1.40 15.97
C MET A 1 23.89 -2.25 16.44
N THR A 2 22.88 -1.67 17.07
CA THR A 2 21.68 -2.42 17.46
C THR A 2 20.97 -2.82 16.18
N ASP A 3 21.01 -4.11 15.87
CA ASP A 3 20.32 -4.69 14.72
C ASP A 3 18.82 -4.48 14.95
N THR A 4 18.26 -3.44 14.30
CA THR A 4 16.86 -3.08 14.49
C THR A 4 16.01 -4.15 13.83
N GLN A 5 15.16 -4.80 14.64
CA GLN A 5 14.24 -5.85 14.19
C GLN A 5 13.45 -5.41 12.95
N TYR A 6 13.26 -6.32 11.98
CA TYR A 6 12.42 -6.11 10.81
C TYR A 6 10.99 -5.73 11.22
N ILE A 7 10.39 -4.74 10.53
CA ILE A 7 8.99 -4.33 10.73
C ILE A 7 8.33 -4.19 9.35
N GLY A 8 7.35 -5.04 9.09
CA GLY A 8 6.46 -4.95 7.93
C GLY A 8 5.04 -4.58 8.34
N ARG A 9 4.18 -4.30 7.36
CA ARG A 9 2.77 -4.01 7.63
C ARG A 9 1.83 -4.36 6.48
N PHE A 10 0.58 -4.65 6.82
CA PHE A 10 -0.55 -4.62 5.91
C PHE A 10 -1.42 -3.39 6.17
N ALA A 11 -1.66 -2.59 5.13
CA ALA A 11 -2.34 -1.29 5.24
C ALA A 11 -3.57 -1.21 4.31
N PRO A 12 -4.70 -1.86 4.63
CA PRO A 12 -5.88 -1.88 3.78
C PRO A 12 -6.72 -0.61 3.93
N SER A 13 -7.28 -0.13 2.82
CA SER A 13 -8.36 0.88 2.83
C SER A 13 -9.73 0.21 3.00
N PRO A 14 -10.60 0.68 3.93
CA PRO A 14 -11.89 0.06 4.22
C PRO A 14 -13.00 0.49 3.25
N SER A 15 -12.69 0.50 1.95
CA SER A 15 -13.66 0.72 0.85
C SER A 15 -14.50 -0.53 0.53
N GLY A 16 -14.54 -1.51 1.44
CA GLY A 16 -15.16 -2.82 1.32
C GLY A 16 -14.33 -3.91 2.01
N GLU A 17 -14.81 -5.15 2.02
CA GLU A 17 -14.10 -6.28 2.63
C GLU A 17 -12.87 -6.76 1.82
N LEU A 18 -12.14 -7.75 2.34
CA LEU A 18 -11.03 -8.36 1.62
C LEU A 18 -11.52 -9.15 0.40
N HIS A 19 -10.70 -9.14 -0.63
CA HIS A 19 -10.81 -9.99 -1.82
C HIS A 19 -9.46 -10.68 -2.06
N PHE A 20 -9.39 -11.58 -3.04
CA PHE A 20 -8.17 -12.36 -3.28
C PHE A 20 -6.91 -11.48 -3.45
N GLY A 21 -6.98 -10.43 -4.27
CA GLY A 21 -5.84 -9.50 -4.43
C GLY A 21 -5.36 -8.82 -3.13
N SER A 22 -6.25 -8.45 -2.20
CA SER A 22 -5.85 -7.88 -0.91
C SER A 22 -5.37 -8.96 0.06
N LEU A 23 -5.86 -10.19 -0.05
CA LEU A 23 -5.29 -11.35 0.65
C LEU A 23 -3.85 -11.63 0.20
N ILE A 24 -3.52 -11.52 -1.09
CA ILE A 24 -2.14 -11.65 -1.57
C ILE A 24 -1.21 -10.63 -0.89
N ALA A 25 -1.64 -9.38 -0.79
CA ALA A 25 -0.88 -8.34 -0.11
C ALA A 25 -0.71 -8.63 1.40
N ALA A 26 -1.78 -9.07 2.07
CA ALA A 26 -1.73 -9.44 3.48
C ALA A 26 -0.80 -10.64 3.73
N LEU A 27 -1.02 -11.74 3.00
CA LEU A 27 -0.26 -12.98 3.15
C LEU A 27 1.21 -12.80 2.78
N GLY A 28 1.52 -12.17 1.64
CA GLY A 28 2.91 -11.97 1.22
C GLY A 28 3.70 -11.06 2.17
N SER A 29 3.07 -9.99 2.68
CA SER A 29 3.71 -9.14 3.70
C SER A 29 3.88 -9.86 5.04
N TYR A 30 2.91 -10.69 5.44
CA TYR A 30 2.99 -11.51 6.65
C TYR A 30 4.11 -12.54 6.57
N LEU A 31 4.16 -13.34 5.50
CA LEU A 31 5.17 -14.39 5.32
C LEU A 31 6.58 -13.80 5.27
N GLN A 32 6.78 -12.71 4.53
CA GLN A 32 8.07 -12.01 4.52
C GLN A 32 8.47 -11.53 5.91
N ALA A 33 7.55 -10.90 6.66
CA ALA A 33 7.85 -10.41 8.00
C ALA A 33 8.21 -11.54 8.97
N ARG A 34 7.45 -12.64 8.98
CA ARG A 34 7.69 -13.78 9.85
C ARG A 34 8.96 -14.54 9.48
N ALA A 35 9.24 -14.73 8.18
CA ALA A 35 10.47 -15.35 7.70
C ALA A 35 11.72 -14.53 8.07
N ARG A 36 11.58 -13.20 8.17
CA ARG A 36 12.63 -12.27 8.65
C ARG A 36 12.63 -12.07 10.16
N GLN A 37 11.88 -12.90 10.91
CA GLN A 37 11.78 -12.86 12.38
C GLN A 37 11.37 -11.48 12.93
N GLY A 38 10.57 -10.77 12.14
CA GLY A 38 10.16 -9.41 12.40
C GLY A 38 8.73 -9.27 12.89
N ARG A 39 8.34 -8.01 13.10
CA ARG A 39 6.97 -7.62 13.40
C ARG A 39 6.15 -7.44 12.13
N TRP A 40 4.88 -7.79 12.19
CA TRP A 40 3.89 -7.54 11.14
C TRP A 40 2.71 -6.77 11.73
N LEU A 41 2.57 -5.52 11.29
CA LEU A 41 1.58 -4.58 11.80
C LEU A 41 0.36 -4.51 10.88
N VAL A 42 -0.76 -4.05 11.40
CA VAL A 42 -1.94 -3.68 10.61
C VAL A 42 -2.28 -2.21 10.83
N ARG A 43 -2.58 -1.51 9.73
CA ARG A 43 -3.04 -0.12 9.75
C ARG A 43 -4.26 0.05 8.84
N ILE A 44 -5.37 0.51 9.39
CA ILE A 44 -6.55 0.83 8.58
C ILE A 44 -6.36 2.21 7.95
N GLU A 45 -6.42 2.27 6.62
CA GLU A 45 -6.31 3.51 5.84
C GLU A 45 -7.69 4.15 5.61
N ASP A 46 -8.36 4.50 6.71
CA ASP A 46 -9.65 5.21 6.81
C ASP A 46 -9.46 6.73 6.79
N ILE A 47 -8.86 7.23 5.71
CA ILE A 47 -8.51 8.65 5.53
C ILE A 47 -9.37 9.37 4.47
N ASP A 48 -10.30 8.66 3.83
CA ASP A 48 -11.21 9.21 2.81
C ASP A 48 -12.65 8.76 3.12
N PRO A 49 -13.29 9.35 4.15
CA PRO A 49 -14.61 8.91 4.63
C PRO A 49 -15.68 8.74 3.55
N PRO A 50 -15.74 9.58 2.49
CA PRO A 50 -16.68 9.37 1.37
C PRO A 50 -16.54 8.03 0.63
N ARG A 51 -15.37 7.37 0.69
CA ARG A 51 -15.10 6.08 0.03
C ARG A 51 -15.16 4.89 0.98
N GLU A 52 -15.30 5.14 2.27
CA GLU A 52 -15.32 4.11 3.30
C GLU A 52 -16.69 3.44 3.36
N VAL A 53 -16.69 2.15 3.63
CA VAL A 53 -17.91 1.36 3.82
C VAL A 53 -18.04 1.06 5.31
N PRO A 54 -19.12 1.50 5.99
CA PRO A 54 -19.33 1.19 7.40
C PRO A 54 -19.24 -0.30 7.68
N GLY A 55 -18.48 -0.70 8.70
CA GLY A 55 -18.27 -2.11 9.06
C GLY A 55 -17.20 -2.84 8.25
N ALA A 56 -16.64 -2.22 7.21
CA ALA A 56 -15.63 -2.86 6.36
C ALA A 56 -14.29 -3.04 7.07
N ALA A 57 -13.84 -2.07 7.88
CA ALA A 57 -12.60 -2.17 8.63
C ALA A 57 -12.65 -3.36 9.62
N GLU A 58 -13.74 -3.48 10.38
CA GLU A 58 -13.94 -4.58 11.32
C GLU A 58 -14.09 -5.92 10.59
N THR A 59 -14.70 -5.92 9.40
CA THR A 59 -14.78 -7.13 8.56
C THR A 59 -13.40 -7.56 8.08
N ILE A 60 -12.56 -6.62 7.62
CA ILE A 60 -11.18 -6.90 7.22
C ILE A 60 -10.40 -7.53 8.39
N LEU A 61 -10.47 -6.94 9.58
CA LEU A 61 -9.76 -7.45 10.76
C LEU A 61 -10.21 -8.87 11.13
N ARG A 62 -11.53 -9.13 11.17
CA ARG A 62 -12.06 -10.48 11.38
C ARG A 62 -11.65 -11.46 10.28
N GLN A 63 -11.57 -11.01 9.02
CA GLN A 63 -11.10 -11.85 7.93
C GLN A 63 -9.62 -12.19 8.07
N LEU A 64 -8.77 -11.26 8.52
CA LEU A 64 -7.36 -11.55 8.80
C LEU A 64 -7.22 -12.63 9.87
N GLU A 65 -7.96 -12.51 10.99
CA GLU A 65 -7.99 -13.51 12.05
C GLU A 65 -8.51 -14.88 11.55
N HIS A 66 -9.60 -14.87 10.77
CA HIS A 66 -10.17 -16.10 10.17
C HIS A 66 -9.17 -16.82 9.25
N TYR A 67 -8.31 -16.08 8.57
CA TYR A 67 -7.25 -16.62 7.72
C TYR A 67 -5.93 -16.85 8.48
N GLY A 68 -5.91 -16.72 9.81
CA GLY A 68 -4.75 -16.97 10.68
C GLY A 68 -3.64 -15.91 10.63
N LEU A 69 -3.92 -14.73 10.06
CA LEU A 69 -2.96 -13.64 9.85
C LEU A 69 -3.00 -12.68 11.05
N HIS A 70 -2.41 -13.09 12.17
CA HIS A 70 -2.37 -12.29 13.39
C HIS A 70 -1.27 -11.23 13.35
N TRP A 71 -1.63 -9.99 13.67
CA TRP A 71 -0.72 -8.84 13.72
C TRP A 71 -0.16 -8.61 15.12
N ASP A 72 0.94 -7.87 15.19
CA ASP A 72 1.60 -7.52 16.43
C ASP A 72 1.20 -6.12 16.89
N GLY A 73 0.94 -5.97 18.19
CA GLY A 73 0.56 -4.70 18.80
C GLY A 73 -0.83 -4.23 18.38
N ASP A 74 -1.08 -2.94 18.58
CA ASP A 74 -2.37 -2.33 18.27
C ASP A 74 -2.50 -1.98 16.79
N VAL A 75 -3.72 -2.08 16.26
CA VAL A 75 -4.06 -1.57 14.93
C VAL A 75 -3.98 -0.05 14.94
N LEU A 76 -3.26 0.53 13.97
CA LEU A 76 -3.26 1.97 13.77
C LEU A 76 -4.42 2.40 12.85
N TRP A 77 -5.08 3.51 13.18
CA TRP A 77 -6.22 4.04 12.42
C TRP A 77 -5.87 5.42 11.87
N GLN A 78 -5.92 5.61 10.55
CA GLN A 78 -5.55 6.88 9.93
C GLN A 78 -6.53 8.01 10.25
N SER A 79 -7.80 7.68 10.50
CA SER A 79 -8.82 8.62 11.00
C SER A 79 -8.42 9.26 12.34
N GLN A 80 -7.57 8.60 13.13
CA GLN A 80 -7.07 9.08 14.43
C GLN A 80 -5.71 9.81 14.31
N ARG A 81 -5.16 9.94 13.09
CA ARG A 81 -3.80 10.44 12.83
C ARG A 81 -3.75 11.83 12.21
N HIS A 82 -4.90 12.48 12.03
CA HIS A 82 -4.99 13.82 11.43
C HIS A 82 -4.09 14.87 12.07
N HIS A 83 -3.82 14.77 13.39
CA HIS A 83 -2.88 15.67 14.05
C HIS A 83 -1.44 15.49 13.52
N ALA A 84 -0.96 14.26 13.39
CA ALA A 84 0.38 13.97 12.90
C ALA A 84 0.56 14.42 11.44
N TYR A 85 -0.48 14.28 10.61
CA TYR A 85 -0.43 14.78 9.24
C TYR A 85 -0.36 16.31 9.17
N ARG A 86 -1.08 17.01 10.06
CA ARG A 86 -0.98 18.47 10.17
C ARG A 86 0.40 18.92 10.64
N GLU A 87 0.98 18.24 11.61
CA GLU A 87 2.34 18.51 12.09
C GLU A 87 3.38 18.33 10.96
N ALA A 88 3.28 17.25 10.19
CA ALA A 88 4.15 17.02 9.05
C ALA A 88 3.99 18.10 7.95
N LEU A 89 2.76 18.54 7.67
CA LEU A 89 2.52 19.64 6.72
C LEU A 89 3.07 20.98 7.21
N ALA A 90 2.91 21.28 8.50
CA ALA A 90 3.44 22.50 9.12
C ALA A 90 4.96 22.53 9.00
N TRP A 91 5.63 21.44 9.36
CA TRP A 91 7.08 21.30 9.20
C TRP A 91 7.52 21.50 7.76
N LEU A 92 6.85 20.86 6.78
CA LEU A 92 7.19 21.06 5.36
C LEU A 92 7.02 22.52 4.93
N HIS A 93 6.02 23.23 5.45
CA HIS A 93 5.81 24.63 5.14
C HIS A 93 6.90 25.53 5.75
N GLU A 94 7.22 25.34 7.03
CA GLU A 94 8.27 26.08 7.75
C GLU A 94 9.65 25.90 7.10
N GLN A 95 9.93 24.70 6.60
CA GLN A 95 11.17 24.39 5.88
C GLN A 95 11.18 24.90 4.41
N GLY A 96 10.11 25.54 3.94
CA GLY A 96 10.00 26.00 2.55
C GLY A 96 9.83 24.86 1.53
N LEU A 97 9.50 23.65 1.98
CA LEU A 97 9.37 22.43 1.19
C LEU A 97 7.95 22.18 0.68
N SER A 98 7.00 23.07 0.96
CA SER A 98 5.64 23.03 0.41
C SER A 98 5.15 24.41 0.01
N TYR A 99 4.06 24.46 -0.76
CA TYR A 99 3.37 25.71 -1.10
C TYR A 99 1.89 25.47 -1.41
N TYR A 100 1.11 26.55 -1.34
CA TYR A 100 -0.32 26.54 -1.62
C TYR A 100 -0.59 26.72 -3.12
N CYS A 101 -1.47 25.89 -3.66
CA CYS A 101 -1.85 25.85 -5.05
C CYS A 101 -3.36 26.08 -5.20
N THR A 102 -3.74 27.14 -5.91
CA THR A 102 -5.13 27.55 -6.14
C THR A 102 -5.66 27.13 -7.52
N CYS A 103 -4.82 26.45 -8.33
CA CYS A 103 -5.18 25.98 -9.66
C CYS A 103 -6.40 25.04 -9.65
N THR A 104 -7.26 25.17 -10.66
CA THR A 104 -8.44 24.31 -10.83
C THR A 104 -8.08 22.99 -11.51
N ARG A 105 -8.89 21.95 -11.28
CA ARG A 105 -8.74 20.68 -12.01
C ARG A 105 -8.83 20.87 -13.53
N ALA A 106 -9.72 21.75 -14.00
CA ALA A 106 -9.85 22.07 -15.43
C ALA A 106 -8.54 22.63 -16.03
N ARG A 107 -7.85 23.53 -15.32
CA ARG A 107 -6.53 24.04 -15.73
C ARG A 107 -5.50 22.92 -15.83
N ILE A 108 -5.46 22.02 -14.85
CA ILE A 108 -4.47 20.92 -14.85
C ILE A 108 -4.74 19.96 -16.02
N GLN A 109 -6.01 19.69 -16.31
CA GLN A 109 -6.39 18.87 -17.46
C GLN A 109 -6.04 19.53 -18.80
N SER A 110 -6.21 20.85 -18.94
CA SER A 110 -5.87 21.55 -20.20
C SER A 110 -4.38 21.55 -20.55
N ILE A 111 -3.50 21.30 -19.57
CA ILE A 111 -2.04 21.19 -19.77
C ILE A 111 -1.55 19.73 -19.83
N GLY A 112 -2.46 18.76 -19.96
CA GLY A 112 -2.10 17.33 -20.08
C GLY A 112 -2.12 16.55 -18.77
N GLY A 113 -2.70 17.09 -17.70
CA GLY A 113 -2.96 16.37 -16.45
C GLY A 113 -1.84 16.38 -15.42
N ILE A 114 -0.66 16.89 -15.77
CA ILE A 114 0.51 16.98 -14.88
C ILE A 114 0.75 18.44 -14.52
N TYR A 115 0.96 18.72 -13.24
CA TYR A 115 1.17 20.09 -12.77
C TYR A 115 2.48 20.70 -13.27
N ASP A 116 2.42 21.97 -13.66
CA ASP A 116 3.50 22.75 -14.26
C ASP A 116 4.27 23.63 -13.25
N GLY A 117 3.97 23.52 -11.96
CA GLY A 117 4.63 24.32 -10.93
C GLY A 117 4.15 25.78 -10.86
N HIS A 118 3.02 26.13 -11.48
CA HIS A 118 2.51 27.51 -11.59
C HIS A 118 2.55 28.33 -10.29
N CYS A 119 2.11 27.76 -9.16
CA CYS A 119 2.00 28.45 -7.87
C CYS A 119 3.28 28.38 -7.03
N ARG A 120 4.35 27.76 -7.54
CA ARG A 120 5.54 27.40 -6.77
C ARG A 120 6.22 28.61 -6.12
N VAL A 121 6.13 29.81 -6.69
CA VAL A 121 6.74 31.03 -6.13
C VAL A 121 5.73 32.19 -5.97
N LEU A 122 4.43 31.88 -6.00
CA LEU A 122 3.37 32.90 -5.94
C LEU A 122 2.96 33.27 -4.50
N HIS A 123 3.46 32.53 -3.50
CA HIS A 123 3.22 32.80 -2.08
C HIS A 123 1.72 32.98 -1.72
N HIS A 124 0.84 32.18 -2.32
CA HIS A 124 -0.58 32.16 -1.96
C HIS A 124 -0.77 31.75 -0.50
N GLY A 125 -1.85 32.20 0.13
CA GLY A 125 -2.29 31.73 1.44
C GLY A 125 -3.01 30.37 1.38
N PRO A 126 -3.37 29.79 2.55
CA PRO A 126 -4.04 28.49 2.64
C PRO A 126 -5.50 28.51 2.18
N ASP A 127 -6.11 29.69 2.06
CA ASP A 127 -7.52 29.82 1.75
C ASP A 127 -7.85 29.20 0.38
N ASN A 128 -8.79 28.25 0.41
CA ASN A 128 -9.28 27.52 -0.76
C ASN A 128 -8.16 26.98 -1.68
N ALA A 129 -7.08 26.47 -1.08
CA ALA A 129 -5.91 25.96 -1.78
C ALA A 129 -5.68 24.46 -1.49
N ALA A 130 -5.05 23.76 -2.42
CA ALA A 130 -4.37 22.50 -2.13
C ALA A 130 -2.95 22.80 -1.64
N VAL A 131 -2.35 21.90 -0.85
CA VAL A 131 -0.91 21.94 -0.57
C VAL A 131 -0.19 21.00 -1.52
N ARG A 132 0.83 21.52 -2.21
CA ARG A 132 1.74 20.74 -3.04
C ARG A 132 3.13 20.70 -2.41
N ILE A 133 3.82 19.59 -2.63
CA ILE A 133 5.23 19.48 -2.28
C ILE A 133 6.06 20.36 -3.21
N ARG A 134 7.17 20.91 -2.71
CA ARG A 134 8.20 21.57 -3.52
C ARG A 134 9.37 20.60 -3.71
N GLN A 135 9.28 19.77 -4.75
CA GLN A 135 10.34 18.81 -5.06
C GLN A 135 11.69 19.52 -5.32
N GLN A 136 12.78 18.92 -4.86
CA GLN A 136 14.15 19.42 -5.06
C GLN A 136 14.88 18.54 -6.07
N HIS A 137 15.03 17.26 -5.73
CA HIS A 137 15.67 16.24 -6.56
C HIS A 137 14.74 15.02 -6.64
N PRO A 138 13.76 15.03 -7.56
CA PRO A 138 12.78 13.95 -7.67
C PRO A 138 13.46 12.61 -7.93
N VAL A 139 13.05 11.59 -7.19
CA VAL A 139 13.45 10.21 -7.44
C VAL A 139 12.70 9.72 -8.68
N THR A 140 13.41 9.10 -9.62
CA THR A 140 12.83 8.51 -10.85
C THR A 140 13.08 7.00 -10.95
N GLN A 141 13.90 6.45 -10.06
CA GLN A 141 14.23 5.03 -10.00
C GLN A 141 14.32 4.58 -8.54
N PHE A 142 14.00 3.33 -8.27
CA PHE A 142 14.17 2.75 -6.93
C PHE A 142 14.49 1.26 -7.01
N THR A 143 15.03 0.73 -5.91
CA THR A 143 15.28 -0.71 -5.78
C THR A 143 14.07 -1.39 -5.15
N ASP A 144 13.57 -2.40 -5.85
CA ASP A 144 12.63 -3.38 -5.33
C ASP A 144 13.38 -4.69 -5.04
N GLN A 145 13.23 -5.23 -3.84
CA GLN A 145 13.97 -6.42 -3.39
C GLN A 145 13.57 -7.70 -4.11
N LEU A 146 12.45 -7.69 -4.85
CA LEU A 146 12.01 -8.78 -5.72
C LEU A 146 12.29 -8.47 -7.20
N ARG A 147 12.00 -7.26 -7.66
CA ARG A 147 12.00 -6.88 -9.09
C ARG A 147 13.27 -6.17 -9.56
N GLY A 148 14.22 -5.90 -8.67
CA GLY A 148 15.43 -5.14 -8.98
C GLY A 148 15.16 -3.65 -9.15
N ILE A 149 15.94 -2.98 -10.01
CA ILE A 149 15.82 -1.53 -10.21
C ILE A 149 14.63 -1.23 -11.13
N ILE A 150 13.64 -0.50 -10.62
CA ILE A 150 12.47 -0.04 -11.36
C ILE A 150 12.66 1.41 -11.80
N HIS A 151 12.32 1.70 -13.05
CA HIS A 151 12.27 3.04 -13.62
C HIS A 151 10.81 3.50 -13.71
N ALA A 152 10.46 4.60 -13.04
CA ALA A 152 9.11 5.15 -13.05
C ALA A 152 8.89 6.11 -14.22
N ASP A 153 7.62 6.46 -14.50
CA ASP A 153 7.32 7.56 -15.43
C ASP A 153 7.93 8.87 -14.93
N GLU A 154 8.89 9.43 -15.68
CA GLU A 154 9.61 10.62 -15.24
C GLU A 154 8.72 11.84 -15.06
N LYS A 155 7.69 12.03 -15.89
CA LYS A 155 6.83 13.21 -15.81
C LYS A 155 6.01 13.17 -14.53
N LEU A 156 5.47 12.01 -14.19
CA LEU A 156 4.76 11.80 -12.93
C LEU A 156 5.71 11.87 -11.74
N ALA A 157 6.88 11.25 -11.82
CA ALA A 157 7.87 11.25 -10.74
C ALA A 157 8.34 12.66 -10.37
N ARG A 158 8.52 13.54 -11.37
CA ARG A 158 9.02 14.91 -11.21
C ARG A 158 7.95 15.94 -10.83
N GLU A 159 6.67 15.56 -10.82
CA GLU A 159 5.59 16.48 -10.46
C GLU A 159 5.73 16.96 -9.00
N ASP A 160 5.46 18.25 -8.76
CA ASP A 160 5.11 18.77 -7.43
C ASP A 160 3.72 18.27 -7.03
N PHE A 161 3.63 17.02 -6.59
CA PHE A 161 2.37 16.34 -6.30
C PHE A 161 1.64 16.91 -5.07
N ILE A 162 0.33 16.67 -5.01
CA ILE A 162 -0.54 17.11 -3.91
C ILE A 162 -0.25 16.27 -2.65
N ILE A 163 -0.09 16.97 -1.51
CA ILE A 163 0.04 16.37 -0.18
C ILE A 163 -1.15 16.67 0.73
N HIS A 164 -1.93 17.73 0.43
CA HIS A 164 -3.22 18.02 1.05
C HIS A 164 -4.19 18.54 -0.01
N ARG A 165 -5.34 17.89 -0.18
CA ARG A 165 -6.31 18.22 -1.21
C ARG A 165 -7.09 19.48 -0.83
N ARG A 166 -7.58 20.19 -1.85
CA ARG A 166 -8.40 21.41 -1.68
C ARG A 166 -9.74 21.14 -0.96
N ASP A 167 -10.24 19.90 -1.00
CA ASP A 167 -11.43 19.47 -0.25
C ASP A 167 -11.12 19.08 1.21
N GLY A 168 -9.90 19.30 1.68
CA GLY A 168 -9.50 19.10 3.08
C GLY A 168 -8.95 17.71 3.40
N LEU A 169 -8.98 16.76 2.45
CA LEU A 169 -8.47 15.40 2.67
C LEU A 169 -6.95 15.32 2.50
N PHE A 170 -6.27 14.63 3.41
CA PHE A 170 -4.83 14.35 3.31
C PHE A 170 -4.57 13.41 2.13
N ALA A 171 -3.46 13.63 1.41
CA ALA A 171 -3.11 12.75 0.30
C ALA A 171 -2.51 11.43 0.83
N TYR A 172 -2.82 10.33 0.15
CA TYR A 172 -2.27 9.01 0.43
C TYR A 172 -0.74 9.02 0.58
N ASN A 173 -0.01 9.67 -0.36
CA ASN A 173 1.46 9.72 -0.33
C ASN A 173 2.01 10.40 0.93
N LEU A 174 1.30 11.37 1.51
CA LEU A 174 1.70 11.99 2.77
C LEU A 174 1.44 11.03 3.93
N ALA A 175 0.20 10.55 4.05
CA ALA A 175 -0.22 9.75 5.19
C ALA A 175 0.58 8.45 5.31
N VAL A 176 0.83 7.75 4.19
CA VAL A 176 1.59 6.50 4.18
C VAL A 176 3.04 6.70 4.64
N VAL A 177 3.70 7.78 4.23
CA VAL A 177 5.09 8.07 4.61
C VAL A 177 5.19 8.45 6.09
N VAL A 178 4.26 9.30 6.57
CA VAL A 178 4.21 9.71 7.97
C VAL A 178 3.94 8.52 8.88
N ASP A 179 3.01 7.63 8.53
CA ASP A 179 2.66 6.50 9.37
C ASP A 179 3.65 5.33 9.28
N ASP A 180 4.20 5.04 8.11
CA ASP A 180 5.25 4.02 8.00
C ASP A 180 6.50 4.45 8.78
N HIS A 181 6.89 5.74 8.74
CA HIS A 181 7.94 6.28 9.61
C HIS A 181 7.58 6.20 11.10
N PHE A 182 6.37 6.62 11.48
CA PHE A 182 5.90 6.58 12.87
C PHE A 182 5.89 5.16 13.45
N GLN A 183 5.46 4.16 12.67
CA GLN A 183 5.44 2.76 13.08
C GLN A 183 6.82 2.07 12.98
N GLY A 184 7.84 2.77 12.46
CA GLY A 184 9.18 2.24 12.27
C GLY A 184 9.27 1.18 11.18
N VAL A 185 8.37 1.18 10.20
CA VAL A 185 8.35 0.21 9.11
C VAL A 185 9.69 0.21 8.38
N THR A 186 10.29 -0.97 8.23
CA THR A 186 11.61 -1.15 7.61
C THR A 186 11.52 -1.65 6.18
N GLU A 187 10.48 -2.41 5.84
CA GLU A 187 10.26 -2.95 4.48
C GLU A 187 8.76 -2.94 4.15
N ILE A 188 8.41 -2.35 3.01
CA ILE A 188 7.04 -2.22 2.52
C ILE A 188 6.80 -3.31 1.47
N VAL A 189 6.04 -4.33 1.86
CA VAL A 189 5.57 -5.40 0.96
C VAL A 189 4.12 -5.13 0.59
N ARG A 190 3.83 -4.87 -0.69
CA ARG A 190 2.48 -4.47 -1.16
C ARG A 190 2.22 -4.89 -2.61
N GLY A 191 1.00 -4.67 -3.11
CA GLY A 191 0.64 -5.01 -4.49
C GLY A 191 1.35 -4.16 -5.56
N ALA A 192 1.57 -4.73 -6.74
CA ALA A 192 2.23 -4.08 -7.88
C ALA A 192 1.51 -2.83 -8.42
N ASP A 193 0.23 -2.63 -8.09
CA ASP A 193 -0.48 -1.40 -8.44
C ASP A 193 0.02 -0.15 -7.71
N LEU A 194 0.85 -0.32 -6.68
CA LEU A 194 1.48 0.75 -5.92
C LEU A 194 2.96 0.98 -6.30
N ILE A 195 3.43 0.40 -7.42
CA ILE A 195 4.79 0.63 -7.93
C ILE A 195 5.00 2.11 -8.27
N GLU A 196 4.16 2.68 -9.14
CA GLU A 196 4.33 4.06 -9.64
C GLU A 196 4.41 5.13 -8.53
N PRO A 197 3.55 5.13 -7.48
CA PRO A 197 3.66 6.09 -6.39
C PRO A 197 4.93 5.97 -5.53
N THR A 198 5.68 4.86 -5.61
CA THR A 198 6.83 4.59 -4.74
C THR A 198 7.89 5.68 -4.82
N VAL A 199 8.24 6.13 -6.03
CA VAL A 199 9.28 7.16 -6.19
C VAL A 199 8.88 8.51 -5.59
N ARG A 200 7.59 8.85 -5.59
CA ARG A 200 7.07 10.05 -4.91
C ARG A 200 7.15 9.92 -3.40
N GLN A 201 6.89 8.73 -2.87
CA GLN A 201 7.00 8.44 -1.44
C GLN A 201 8.46 8.48 -0.98
N ILE A 202 9.39 7.90 -1.74
CA ILE A 202 10.84 7.98 -1.47
C ILE A 202 11.31 9.44 -1.51
N SER A 203 10.89 10.21 -2.52
CA SER A 203 11.20 11.65 -2.59
C SER A 203 10.72 12.38 -1.33
N LEU A 204 9.54 12.02 -0.82
CA LEU A 204 9.00 12.61 0.40
C LEU A 204 9.80 12.20 1.67
N TYR A 205 10.21 10.93 1.80
CA TYR A 205 11.13 10.49 2.86
C TYR A 205 12.43 11.31 2.84
N GLN A 206 13.02 11.53 1.66
CA GLN A 206 14.24 12.31 1.50
C GLN A 206 14.05 13.78 1.90
N LEU A 207 12.91 14.38 1.55
CA LEU A 207 12.59 15.77 1.95
C LEU A 207 12.41 15.92 3.45
N PHE A 208 11.88 14.90 4.14
CA PHE A 208 11.82 14.86 5.60
C PHE A 208 13.17 14.54 6.26
N GLY A 209 14.17 14.07 5.50
CA GLY A 209 15.43 13.57 6.05
C GLY A 209 15.28 12.24 6.80
N TRP A 210 14.25 11.46 6.49
CA TRP A 210 13.97 10.18 7.13
C TRP A 210 14.62 9.01 6.39
N LYS A 211 14.85 7.90 7.10
CA LYS A 211 15.35 6.66 6.51
C LYS A 211 14.29 6.10 5.55
N VAL A 212 14.70 5.84 4.31
CA VAL A 212 13.87 5.19 3.30
C VAL A 212 13.76 3.69 3.62
N PRO A 213 12.56 3.08 3.64
CA PRO A 213 12.39 1.64 3.83
C PRO A 213 12.75 0.87 2.56
N ASP A 214 12.96 -0.44 2.70
CA ASP A 214 13.05 -1.35 1.55
C ASP A 214 11.65 -1.58 0.96
N TYR A 215 11.57 -2.04 -0.31
CA TYR A 215 10.29 -2.24 -1.01
C TYR A 215 10.23 -3.60 -1.70
N ILE A 216 9.06 -4.24 -1.65
CA ILE A 216 8.70 -5.41 -2.45
C ILE A 216 7.30 -5.21 -3.04
N HIS A 217 7.18 -5.32 -4.36
CA HIS A 217 5.91 -5.27 -5.05
C HIS A 217 5.46 -6.66 -5.54
N LEU A 218 4.49 -7.23 -4.84
CA LEU A 218 3.89 -8.53 -5.13
C LEU A 218 3.12 -8.54 -6.46
N PRO A 219 3.01 -9.70 -7.12
CA PRO A 219 2.29 -9.84 -8.39
C PRO A 219 0.84 -9.36 -8.29
N LEU A 220 0.38 -8.73 -9.37
CA LEU A 220 -0.99 -8.28 -9.46
C LEU A 220 -1.92 -9.46 -9.79
N ALA A 221 -2.96 -9.63 -8.99
CA ALA A 221 -4.04 -10.57 -9.29
C ALA A 221 -4.79 -10.11 -10.55
N LEU A 222 -4.65 -10.86 -11.65
CA LEU A 222 -5.39 -10.65 -12.88
C LEU A 222 -6.53 -11.67 -13.01
N ASN A 223 -7.66 -11.26 -13.57
CA ASN A 223 -8.71 -12.18 -13.99
C ASN A 223 -8.25 -12.98 -15.23
N PRO A 224 -8.97 -14.05 -15.64
CA PRO A 224 -8.61 -14.85 -16.81
C PRO A 224 -8.55 -14.06 -18.13
N GLN A 225 -9.19 -12.89 -18.20
CA GLN A 225 -9.18 -11.98 -19.34
C GLN A 225 -8.02 -10.97 -19.28
N GLY A 226 -7.12 -11.07 -18.30
CA GLY A 226 -5.97 -10.19 -18.12
C GLY A 226 -6.25 -8.83 -17.47
N ALA A 227 -7.48 -8.59 -17.00
CA ALA A 227 -7.84 -7.36 -16.29
C ALA A 227 -7.52 -7.46 -14.78
N LYS A 228 -7.10 -6.34 -14.18
CA LYS A 228 -6.82 -6.24 -12.74
C LYS A 228 -8.02 -6.67 -11.91
N LEU A 229 -7.82 -7.60 -10.97
CA LEU A 229 -8.82 -7.92 -9.96
C LEU A 229 -8.90 -6.75 -8.97
N SER A 230 -10.02 -6.03 -8.97
CA SER A 230 -10.27 -4.92 -8.05
C SER A 230 -11.74 -4.89 -7.64
N LYS A 231 -12.05 -4.23 -6.51
CA LYS A 231 -13.44 -4.00 -6.10
C LYS A 231 -14.27 -3.27 -7.16
N GLN A 232 -13.64 -2.34 -7.89
CA GLN A 232 -14.29 -1.63 -9.01
C GLN A 232 -14.66 -2.58 -10.16
N ASN A 233 -13.98 -3.71 -10.28
CA ASN A 233 -14.25 -4.76 -11.28
C ASN A 233 -15.05 -5.93 -10.68
N HIS A 234 -15.82 -5.68 -9.62
CA HIS A 234 -16.65 -6.68 -8.94
C HIS A 234 -15.86 -7.89 -8.43
N ALA A 235 -14.64 -7.71 -7.90
CA ALA A 235 -13.91 -8.82 -7.28
C ALA A 235 -14.77 -9.46 -6.16
N PRO A 236 -14.97 -10.80 -6.17
CA PRO A 236 -15.73 -11.46 -5.13
C PRO A 236 -15.03 -11.31 -3.77
N ALA A 237 -15.85 -11.15 -2.73
CA ALA A 237 -15.40 -11.21 -1.35
C ALA A 237 -14.71 -12.55 -1.06
N LEU A 238 -13.79 -12.55 -0.08
CA LEU A 238 -13.23 -13.80 0.41
C LEU A 238 -14.34 -14.71 0.96
N PRO A 239 -14.29 -16.03 0.70
CA PRO A 239 -15.23 -16.99 1.27
C PRO A 239 -15.27 -16.89 2.80
N LYS A 240 -16.48 -16.95 3.37
CA LYS A 240 -16.72 -16.99 4.83
C LYS A 240 -16.58 -18.39 5.44
N GLY A 241 -16.48 -19.42 4.59
CA GLY A 241 -16.33 -20.81 4.99
C GLY A 241 -14.87 -21.18 5.26
N ASP A 242 -14.51 -22.41 4.94
CA ASP A 242 -13.15 -22.93 5.14
C ASP A 242 -12.10 -22.07 4.39
N PRO A 243 -11.18 -21.40 5.09
CA PRO A 243 -10.18 -20.52 4.48
C PRO A 243 -9.00 -21.29 3.87
N ARG A 244 -8.80 -22.56 4.23
CA ARG A 244 -7.66 -23.38 3.82
C ARG A 244 -7.48 -23.47 2.30
N PRO A 245 -8.50 -23.83 1.48
CA PRO A 245 -8.32 -23.89 0.03
C PRO A 245 -7.93 -22.54 -0.59
N VAL A 246 -8.40 -21.43 -0.01
CA VAL A 246 -8.07 -20.08 -0.48
C VAL A 246 -6.64 -19.70 -0.10
N LEU A 247 -6.18 -20.08 1.10
CA LEU A 247 -4.77 -19.94 1.51
C LEU A 247 -3.84 -20.75 0.62
N ILE A 248 -4.18 -22.00 0.30
CA ILE A 248 -3.43 -22.83 -0.65
C ILE A 248 -3.34 -22.14 -2.01
N ALA A 249 -4.46 -21.62 -2.54
CA ALA A 249 -4.47 -20.90 -3.80
C ALA A 249 -3.61 -19.62 -3.75
N ALA A 250 -3.61 -18.89 -2.62
CA ALA A 250 -2.78 -17.70 -2.42
C ALA A 250 -1.28 -18.04 -2.35
N LEU A 251 -0.91 -19.15 -1.71
CA LEU A 251 0.47 -19.65 -1.69
C LEU A 251 0.95 -20.04 -3.09
N GLN A 252 0.10 -20.76 -3.85
CA GLN A 252 0.38 -21.10 -5.26
C GLN A 252 0.56 -19.84 -6.12
N PHE A 253 -0.29 -18.84 -5.94
CA PHE A 253 -0.19 -17.56 -6.64
C PHE A 253 1.13 -16.84 -6.35
N LEU A 254 1.61 -16.93 -5.11
CA LEU A 254 2.91 -16.41 -4.67
C LEU A 254 4.09 -17.31 -5.04
N GLY A 255 3.89 -18.37 -5.83
CA GLY A 255 4.95 -19.31 -6.24
C GLY A 255 5.53 -20.15 -5.10
N GLN A 256 4.81 -20.24 -3.98
CA GLN A 256 5.24 -20.99 -2.79
C GLN A 256 4.79 -22.45 -2.86
N GLN A 257 5.41 -23.29 -2.04
CA GLN A 257 4.94 -24.66 -1.83
C GLN A 257 3.53 -24.62 -1.22
N ALA A 258 2.65 -25.46 -1.73
CA ALA A 258 1.26 -25.51 -1.31
C ALA A 258 0.82 -26.96 -1.17
N GLU A 259 0.36 -27.31 0.04
CA GLU A 259 -0.03 -28.67 0.40
C GLU A 259 -1.29 -29.10 -0.36
N ALA A 260 -1.20 -30.23 -1.07
CA ALA A 260 -2.32 -30.74 -1.86
C ALA A 260 -3.41 -31.34 -0.96
N HIS A 261 -3.00 -31.95 0.15
CA HIS A 261 -3.87 -32.59 1.14
C HIS A 261 -4.11 -31.68 2.35
N TRP A 262 -4.45 -30.42 2.10
CA TRP A 262 -4.67 -29.39 3.13
C TRP A 262 -5.78 -29.74 4.13
N GLN A 263 -6.64 -30.71 3.83
CA GLN A 263 -7.72 -31.19 4.70
C GLN A 263 -7.18 -31.74 6.03
N ASP A 264 -5.97 -32.30 6.01
CA ASP A 264 -5.32 -32.90 7.18
C ASP A 264 -4.59 -31.86 8.06
N PHE A 265 -4.60 -30.59 7.66
CA PHE A 265 -3.88 -29.51 8.34
C PHE A 265 -4.83 -28.39 8.80
N SER A 266 -4.49 -27.76 9.91
CA SER A 266 -5.08 -26.51 10.35
C SER A 266 -4.53 -25.32 9.56
N VAL A 267 -5.22 -24.17 9.65
CA VAL A 267 -4.75 -22.91 9.03
C VAL A 267 -3.37 -22.52 9.55
N GLU A 268 -3.15 -22.64 10.86
CA GLU A 268 -1.91 -22.30 11.53
C GLU A 268 -0.77 -23.21 11.09
N GLN A 269 -1.03 -24.52 10.91
CA GLN A 269 -0.03 -25.47 10.41
C GLN A 269 0.39 -25.16 8.97
N ILE A 270 -0.57 -24.77 8.12
CA ILE A 270 -0.31 -24.34 6.74
C ILE A 270 0.57 -23.07 6.75
N LEU A 271 0.20 -22.05 7.54
CA LEU A 271 0.94 -20.79 7.63
C LEU A 271 2.34 -21.00 8.23
N GLN A 272 2.49 -21.80 9.28
CA GLN A 272 3.78 -22.08 9.88
C GLN A 272 4.73 -22.76 8.88
N SER A 273 4.21 -23.70 8.09
CA SER A 273 4.97 -24.36 7.03
C SER A 273 5.32 -23.38 5.91
N ALA A 274 4.39 -22.49 5.55
CA ALA A 274 4.62 -21.45 4.55
C ALA A 274 5.70 -20.43 5.00
N VAL A 275 5.73 -20.04 6.28
CA VAL A 275 6.78 -19.17 6.84
C VAL A 275 8.15 -19.87 6.75
N ASN A 276 8.23 -21.13 7.16
CA ASN A 276 9.47 -21.90 7.15
C ASN A 276 10.02 -22.13 5.74
N ASN A 277 9.13 -22.26 4.75
CA ASN A 277 9.47 -22.52 3.35
C ASN A 277 9.41 -21.27 2.46
N TRP A 278 9.25 -20.07 3.06
CA TRP A 278 9.10 -18.83 2.32
C TRP A 278 10.33 -18.54 1.48
N ARG A 279 10.13 -18.39 0.16
CA ARG A 279 11.18 -17.99 -0.79
C ARG A 279 10.70 -16.80 -1.59
N LEU A 280 11.21 -15.62 -1.24
CA LEU A 280 10.91 -14.38 -1.95
C LEU A 280 11.24 -14.50 -3.45
N THR A 281 12.38 -15.11 -3.80
CA THR A 281 12.81 -15.30 -5.19
C THR A 281 11.92 -16.24 -6.00
N ALA A 282 11.01 -16.99 -5.37
CA ALA A 282 10.02 -17.82 -6.07
C ALA A 282 8.74 -17.03 -6.40
N VAL A 283 8.54 -15.84 -5.82
CA VAL A 283 7.38 -15.00 -6.11
C VAL A 283 7.46 -14.51 -7.56
N PRO A 284 6.44 -14.76 -8.39
CA PRO A 284 6.47 -14.33 -9.78
C PRO A 284 6.25 -12.82 -9.90
N GLU A 285 6.75 -12.24 -10.99
CA GLU A 285 6.48 -10.83 -11.31
C GLU A 285 5.03 -10.58 -11.74
N SER A 286 4.37 -11.59 -12.30
CA SER A 286 2.95 -11.59 -12.71
C SER A 286 2.34 -12.98 -12.51
N ALA A 287 1.09 -13.06 -12.07
CA ALA A 287 0.36 -14.32 -11.96
C ALA A 287 -1.13 -14.13 -12.30
N ILE A 288 -1.72 -15.16 -12.93
CA ILE A 288 -3.14 -15.18 -13.30
C ILE A 288 -3.91 -15.90 -12.20
N VAL A 289 -5.06 -15.38 -11.82
CA VAL A 289 -5.91 -15.99 -10.78
C VAL A 289 -6.89 -16.98 -11.41
N ASN A 290 -7.13 -18.09 -10.70
CA ASN A 290 -8.13 -19.08 -11.09
C ASN A 290 -9.55 -18.48 -11.15
N SER A 291 -10.43 -19.09 -11.96
CA SER A 291 -11.80 -18.63 -12.20
C SER A 291 -12.64 -18.47 -10.92
N THR A 292 -12.37 -19.26 -9.87
CA THR A 292 -13.06 -19.16 -8.57
C THR A 292 -13.02 -17.76 -7.96
N PHE A 293 -12.01 -16.96 -8.27
CA PHE A 293 -11.83 -15.62 -7.73
C PHE A 293 -12.12 -14.52 -8.75
N SER A 294 -12.69 -14.88 -9.91
CA SER A 294 -13.07 -13.96 -10.98
C SER A 294 -14.56 -14.10 -11.27
N ASN A 295 -15.30 -12.99 -11.32
CA ASN A 295 -16.68 -12.96 -11.78
C ASN A 295 -16.80 -13.12 -13.31
N ALA A 296 -15.86 -13.81 -13.95
CA ALA A 296 -15.97 -14.14 -15.36
C ALA A 296 -17.07 -15.19 -15.48
N SER A 297 -18.25 -14.76 -15.88
CA SER A 297 -19.36 -15.64 -16.25
C SER A 297 -18.85 -16.73 -17.19
N CYS A 298 -19.12 -17.99 -16.86
CA CYS A 298 -19.20 -19.04 -17.87
C CYS A 298 -20.29 -18.69 -18.90
#